data_AF-A0A2V8WX37-F1
#
_entry.id   AF-A0A2V8WX37-F1
#
_cell.length_a   1.000
_cell.length_b   1.000
_cell.length_c   1.000
_cell.angle_alpha   90.00
_cell.angle_beta   90.00
_cell.angle_gamma   90.00
#
_symmetry.space_group_name_H-M   'P 1'
#
loop_
_entity.id
_entity.type
_entity.pdbx_description
1 polymer ?
#
loop_
_entity_poly.entity_id
_entity_poly.type
_entity_poly.pdbx_seq_one_letter_code
_entity_poly.pdbx_strand_id
1 'polypeptide(L)'
;MNDINFPAGVLQPPLYDSKVDDAPNYGDTGGTIGHELTHGFDDEGSQFDAKGNLKDWWKKEDREKFDERTKCVSDQYSQYVVVEDVHINGKLTMGEDVADLGGEILAYMAWDSATVSKNLQPVDGLTPEQRFFIGFAQWDCANERPEDLRVRAQTDPHSPPEYRINGVLVNMPEFARAFSCRVGQPMVKPPENVCKVW
;
A
#
# COMPACT_ATOMS: atom_id res chain seq x y z
N MET A 1 4.66 11.30 -19.85
CA MET A 1 4.01 12.39 -19.08
C MET A 1 4.27 12.10 -17.61
N ASN A 2 4.23 13.10 -16.75
CA ASN A 2 4.42 12.95 -15.30
C ASN A 2 3.13 13.43 -14.64
N ASP A 3 2.11 12.59 -14.70
CA ASP A 3 0.73 12.87 -14.35
C ASP A 3 0.08 11.67 -13.67
N ILE A 4 -0.90 11.95 -12.80
CA ILE A 4 -1.73 10.95 -12.13
C ILE A 4 -3.19 11.23 -12.51
N ASN A 5 -3.96 10.19 -12.80
CA ASN A 5 -5.28 10.32 -13.38
C ASN A 5 -6.32 9.53 -12.57
N PHE A 6 -7.38 10.20 -12.13
CA PHE A 6 -8.48 9.56 -11.38
C PHE A 6 -9.78 9.69 -12.17
N PRO A 7 -10.20 8.63 -12.89
CA PRO A 7 -11.47 8.63 -13.59
C PRO A 7 -12.65 8.88 -12.64
N ALA A 8 -13.68 9.57 -13.10
CA ALA A 8 -14.87 9.85 -12.26
C ALA A 8 -15.55 8.57 -11.72
N GLY A 9 -15.34 7.42 -12.37
CA GLY A 9 -15.89 6.12 -11.94
C GLY A 9 -15.23 5.55 -10.68
N VAL A 10 -13.98 5.91 -10.36
CA VAL A 10 -13.32 5.46 -9.12
C VAL A 10 -13.66 6.37 -7.92
N LEU A 11 -14.17 7.58 -8.16
CA LEU A 11 -14.54 8.54 -7.12
C LEU A 11 -15.96 8.29 -6.58
N GLN A 12 -16.23 7.04 -6.19
CA GLN A 12 -17.52 6.55 -5.73
C GLN A 12 -17.34 5.58 -4.56
N PRO A 13 -18.38 5.34 -3.72
CA PRO A 13 -18.27 4.36 -2.64
C PRO A 13 -17.97 2.95 -3.18
N PRO A 14 -17.14 2.14 -2.50
CA PRO A 14 -16.53 2.42 -1.19
C PRO A 14 -15.30 3.33 -1.22
N LEU A 15 -14.68 3.55 -2.39
CA LEU A 15 -13.44 4.33 -2.52
C LEU A 15 -13.57 5.75 -1.97
N TYR A 16 -14.64 6.46 -2.36
CA TYR A 16 -14.92 7.81 -1.88
C TYR A 16 -16.41 8.02 -1.60
N ASP A 17 -16.73 8.43 -0.38
CA ASP A 17 -18.06 8.93 0.00
C ASP A 17 -17.96 10.24 0.79
N SER A 18 -18.47 11.34 0.23
CA SER A 18 -18.49 12.64 0.90
C SER A 18 -19.47 12.73 2.08
N LYS A 19 -20.25 11.68 2.34
CA LYS A 19 -21.24 11.61 3.43
C LYS A 19 -20.72 10.91 4.68
N VAL A 20 -19.58 10.22 4.62
CA VAL A 20 -18.96 9.56 5.78
C VAL A 20 -17.88 10.43 6.40
N ASP A 21 -17.41 10.06 7.59
CA ASP A 21 -16.24 10.69 8.19
C ASP A 21 -15.00 10.52 7.31
N ASP A 22 -14.00 11.38 7.48
CA ASP A 22 -12.86 11.43 6.56
C ASP A 22 -12.01 10.13 6.57
N ALA A 23 -11.96 9.38 7.68
CA ALA A 23 -10.98 8.32 7.87
C ALA A 23 -11.01 7.22 6.79
N PRO A 24 -12.17 6.62 6.44
CA PRO A 24 -12.23 5.64 5.35
C PRO A 24 -11.83 6.22 3.98
N ASN A 25 -12.22 7.47 3.68
CA ASN A 25 -11.86 8.12 2.42
C ASN A 25 -10.35 8.32 2.28
N TYR A 26 -9.66 8.60 3.39
CA TYR A 26 -8.21 8.71 3.39
C TYR A 26 -7.54 7.33 3.25
N GLY A 27 -8.01 6.30 3.97
CA GLY A 27 -7.45 4.95 3.82
C GLY A 27 -7.66 4.37 2.42
N ASP A 28 -8.78 4.67 1.75
CA ASP A 28 -9.08 4.12 0.43
C ASP A 28 -8.64 5.05 -0.71
N THR A 29 -9.40 6.13 -0.98
CA THR A 29 -9.03 7.10 -2.04
C THR A 29 -7.71 7.81 -1.75
N GLY A 30 -7.42 8.16 -0.49
CA GLY A 30 -6.14 8.75 -0.13
C GLY A 30 -4.98 7.78 -0.37
N GLY A 31 -5.14 6.50 -0.01
CA GLY A 31 -4.21 5.42 -0.32
C GLY A 31 -3.98 5.28 -1.83
N THR A 32 -5.07 5.27 -2.62
CA THR A 32 -5.03 5.23 -4.09
C THR A 32 -4.29 6.44 -4.68
N ILE A 33 -4.55 7.66 -4.17
CA ILE A 33 -3.82 8.86 -4.64
C ILE A 33 -2.34 8.76 -4.30
N GLY A 34 -2.02 8.28 -3.10
CA GLY A 34 -0.65 8.03 -2.67
C GLY A 34 0.05 6.95 -3.51
N HIS A 35 -0.67 5.90 -3.91
CA HIS A 35 -0.19 4.83 -4.77
C HIS A 35 0.23 5.38 -6.13
N GLU A 36 -0.65 6.12 -6.81
CA GLU A 36 -0.34 6.75 -8.10
C GLU A 36 0.82 7.77 -8.00
N LEU A 37 0.90 8.50 -6.89
CA LEU A 37 2.02 9.41 -6.64
C LEU A 37 3.33 8.62 -6.48
N THR A 38 3.28 7.47 -5.83
CA THR A 38 4.43 6.63 -5.54
C THR A 38 4.94 5.92 -6.79
N HIS A 39 4.09 5.64 -7.78
CA HIS A 39 4.54 5.14 -9.10
C HIS A 39 5.55 6.06 -9.78
N GLY A 40 5.50 7.38 -9.55
CA GLY A 40 6.55 8.29 -10.03
C GLY A 40 7.94 8.05 -9.42
N PHE A 41 8.02 7.22 -8.39
CA PHE A 41 9.22 6.95 -7.60
C PHE A 41 9.51 5.46 -7.41
N ASP A 42 8.67 4.54 -7.89
CA ASP A 42 8.93 3.10 -7.81
C ASP A 42 10.18 2.67 -8.61
N ASP A 43 10.44 1.37 -8.74
CA ASP A 43 11.64 0.88 -9.41
C ASP A 43 11.75 1.28 -10.89
N GLU A 44 10.64 1.49 -11.58
CA GLU A 44 10.59 1.98 -12.96
C GLU A 44 10.48 3.50 -13.02
N GLY A 45 9.50 4.08 -12.32
CA GLY A 45 9.23 5.52 -12.31
C GLY A 45 10.40 6.35 -11.80
N SER A 46 11.15 5.85 -10.81
CA SER A 46 12.37 6.50 -10.30
C SER A 46 13.46 6.71 -11.35
N GLN A 47 13.38 6.06 -12.51
CA GLN A 47 14.34 6.22 -13.62
C GLN A 47 14.01 7.42 -14.52
N PHE A 48 12.83 8.04 -14.35
CA PHE A 48 12.36 9.17 -15.13
C PHE A 48 12.51 10.48 -14.37
N ASP A 49 12.99 11.53 -15.03
CA ASP A 49 13.03 12.87 -14.44
C ASP A 49 11.64 13.54 -14.41
N ALA A 50 11.53 14.70 -13.78
CA ALA A 50 10.27 15.42 -13.61
C ALA A 50 9.55 15.81 -14.93
N LYS A 51 10.22 15.70 -16.09
CA LYS A 51 9.64 15.94 -17.42
C LYS A 51 9.25 14.63 -18.13
N GLY A 52 9.48 13.48 -17.50
CA GLY A 52 9.23 12.15 -18.05
C GLY A 52 10.34 11.66 -18.98
N ASN A 53 11.57 12.16 -18.86
CA ASN A 53 12.70 11.62 -19.64
C ASN A 53 13.40 10.51 -18.86
N LEU A 54 13.71 9.39 -19.51
CA LEU A 54 14.59 8.37 -18.95
C LEU A 54 15.99 8.96 -18.75
N LYS A 55 16.33 9.27 -17.50
CA LYS A 55 17.56 9.97 -17.14
C LYS A 55 17.89 9.70 -15.68
N ASP A 56 19.09 9.19 -15.42
CA ASP A 56 19.56 9.06 -14.05
C ASP A 56 19.69 10.45 -13.39
N TRP A 57 18.93 10.63 -12.31
CA TRP A 57 18.93 11.82 -11.46
C TRP A 57 19.33 11.49 -10.02
N TRP A 58 19.71 10.25 -9.75
CA TRP A 58 20.13 9.78 -8.43
C TRP A 58 21.63 9.96 -8.24
N LYS A 59 22.05 10.13 -6.98
CA LYS A 59 23.41 9.77 -6.61
C LYS A 59 23.48 8.26 -6.48
N LYS A 60 24.64 7.70 -6.79
CA LYS A 60 24.88 6.26 -6.70
C LYS A 60 24.53 5.71 -5.31
N GLU A 61 24.96 6.40 -4.25
CA GLU A 61 24.72 5.95 -2.87
C GLU A 61 23.23 5.99 -2.48
N ASP A 62 22.47 6.91 -3.07
CA ASP A 62 21.02 7.01 -2.82
C ASP A 62 20.28 5.89 -3.58
N ARG A 63 20.72 5.56 -4.80
CA ARG A 63 20.19 4.42 -5.57
C ARG A 63 20.44 3.09 -4.87
N GLU A 64 21.64 2.87 -4.33
CA GLU A 64 21.96 1.64 -3.60
C GLU A 64 21.07 1.43 -2.37
N LYS A 65 20.76 2.51 -1.63
CA LYS A 65 19.83 2.45 -0.48
C LYS A 65 18.38 2.24 -0.90
N PHE A 66 17.98 2.83 -2.03
CA PHE A 66 16.66 2.60 -2.60
C PHE A 66 16.50 1.11 -2.96
N ASP A 67 17.46 0.54 -3.69
CA ASP A 67 17.46 -0.87 -4.08
C ASP A 67 17.47 -1.81 -2.86
N GLU A 68 18.19 -1.45 -1.78
CA GLU A 68 18.16 -2.21 -0.52
C GLU A 68 16.76 -2.21 0.13
N ARG A 69 16.09 -1.07 0.14
CA ARG A 69 14.77 -0.91 0.77
C ARG A 69 13.66 -1.56 -0.04
N THR A 70 13.67 -1.42 -1.36
CA THR A 70 12.69 -2.10 -2.23
C THR A 70 12.90 -3.60 -2.23
N LYS A 71 14.15 -4.06 -2.08
CA LYS A 71 14.46 -5.48 -1.86
C LYS A 71 13.80 -6.04 -0.59
N CYS A 72 13.68 -5.27 0.49
CA CYS A 72 12.92 -5.71 1.67
C CYS A 72 11.47 -6.07 1.30
N VAL A 73 10.80 -5.20 0.53
CA VAL A 73 9.42 -5.41 0.07
C VAL A 73 9.35 -6.62 -0.85
N SER A 74 10.22 -6.69 -1.85
CA SER A 74 10.29 -7.83 -2.79
C SER A 74 10.51 -9.17 -2.07
N ASP A 75 11.43 -9.21 -1.10
CA ASP A 75 11.74 -10.42 -0.33
C ASP A 75 10.57 -10.83 0.57
N GLN A 76 9.88 -9.86 1.19
CA GLN A 76 8.67 -10.11 1.96
C GLN A 76 7.60 -10.77 1.09
N TYR A 77 7.23 -10.13 -0.02
CA TYR A 77 6.12 -10.59 -0.85
C TYR A 77 6.42 -11.95 -1.47
N SER A 78 7.68 -12.23 -1.78
CA SER A 78 8.12 -13.56 -2.26
C SER A 78 7.88 -14.71 -1.27
N GLN A 79 7.56 -14.44 -0.01
CA GLN A 79 7.21 -15.48 0.98
C GLN A 79 5.72 -15.85 0.98
N TYR A 80 4.87 -15.07 0.30
CA TYR A 80 3.43 -15.27 0.32
C TYR A 80 2.99 -16.31 -0.70
N VAL A 81 2.14 -17.23 -0.24
CA VAL A 81 1.59 -18.32 -1.06
C VAL A 81 0.28 -17.87 -1.69
N VAL A 82 0.26 -17.77 -3.01
CA VAL A 82 -0.94 -17.39 -3.78
C VAL A 82 -1.94 -18.55 -3.85
N VAL A 83 -1.45 -19.73 -4.23
CA VAL A 83 -2.29 -20.94 -4.37
C VAL A 83 -1.41 -22.19 -4.31
N GLU A 84 -1.76 -23.12 -3.40
CA GLU A 84 -1.03 -24.37 -3.19
C GLU A 84 0.47 -24.16 -2.91
N ASP A 85 1.32 -24.37 -3.92
CA ASP A 85 2.77 -24.24 -3.87
C ASP A 85 3.29 -22.97 -4.57
N VAL A 86 2.41 -22.22 -5.22
CA VAL A 86 2.76 -21.01 -5.98
C VAL A 86 2.90 -19.83 -5.03
N HIS A 87 4.06 -19.20 -5.07
CA HIS A 87 4.34 -17.98 -4.32
C HIS A 87 4.25 -16.75 -5.22
N ILE A 88 4.05 -15.58 -4.62
CA ILE A 88 4.16 -14.31 -5.35
C ILE A 88 5.59 -14.20 -5.90
N ASN A 89 5.71 -13.76 -7.15
CA ASN A 89 6.99 -13.33 -7.67
C ASN A 89 7.25 -11.89 -7.23
N GLY A 90 7.86 -11.69 -6.06
CA GLY A 90 8.07 -10.35 -5.50
C GLY A 90 8.96 -9.43 -6.34
N LYS A 91 9.64 -9.92 -7.38
CA LYS A 91 10.31 -9.06 -8.37
C LYS A 91 9.36 -8.54 -9.43
N LEU A 92 8.37 -9.34 -9.82
CA LEU A 92 7.32 -8.94 -10.75
C LEU A 92 6.41 -7.89 -10.11
N THR A 93 6.07 -8.06 -8.83
CA THR A 93 5.11 -7.20 -8.13
C THR A 93 5.72 -5.99 -7.45
N MET A 94 7.05 -5.83 -7.51
CA MET A 94 7.77 -4.88 -6.69
C MET A 94 7.29 -3.43 -6.85
N GLY A 95 7.02 -2.98 -8.08
CA GLY A 95 6.53 -1.62 -8.33
C GLY A 95 5.20 -1.35 -7.64
N GLU A 96 4.23 -2.25 -7.84
CA GLU A 96 2.90 -2.18 -7.22
C GLU A 96 2.96 -2.30 -5.69
N ASP A 97 3.75 -3.24 -5.17
CA ASP A 97 3.87 -3.45 -3.72
C ASP A 97 4.53 -2.25 -3.01
N VAL A 98 5.49 -1.59 -3.67
CA VAL A 98 6.11 -0.35 -3.19
C VAL A 98 5.13 0.82 -3.29
N ALA A 99 4.34 0.88 -4.36
CA ALA A 99 3.31 1.90 -4.55
C ALA A 99 2.19 1.78 -3.50
N ASP A 100 1.70 0.58 -3.23
CA ASP A 100 0.73 0.30 -2.18
C ASP A 100 1.24 0.72 -0.79
N LEU A 101 2.46 0.29 -0.44
CA LEU A 101 3.04 0.63 0.86
C LEU A 101 3.29 2.14 1.02
N GLY A 102 3.86 2.77 -0.02
CA GLY A 102 4.13 4.20 -0.01
C GLY A 102 2.84 5.02 0.05
N GLY A 103 1.86 4.61 -0.75
CA GLY A 103 0.57 5.28 -0.83
C GLY A 103 -0.17 5.28 0.50
N GLU A 104 -0.22 4.14 1.17
CA GLU A 104 -0.94 4.00 2.43
C GLU A 104 -0.23 4.74 3.58
N ILE A 105 1.11 4.75 3.60
CA ILE A 105 1.88 5.56 4.56
C ILE A 105 1.60 7.06 4.35
N LEU A 106 1.61 7.52 3.09
CA LEU A 106 1.32 8.92 2.76
C LEU A 106 -0.11 9.31 3.13
N ALA A 107 -1.07 8.42 2.86
CA ALA A 107 -2.47 8.60 3.21
C ALA A 107 -2.68 8.73 4.72
N TYR A 108 -2.06 7.84 5.51
CA TYR A 108 -2.13 7.91 6.97
C TYR A 108 -1.50 9.19 7.50
N MET A 109 -0.33 9.59 6.99
CA MET A 109 0.33 10.84 7.36
C MET A 109 -0.52 12.07 7.02
N ALA A 110 -1.16 12.08 5.86
CA ALA A 110 -2.03 13.16 5.43
C ALA A 110 -3.29 13.25 6.29
N TRP A 111 -3.89 12.11 6.62
CA TRP A 111 -5.05 12.02 7.49
C TRP A 111 -4.73 12.52 8.90
N ASP A 112 -3.69 11.95 9.54
CA ASP A 112 -3.24 12.33 10.88
C ASP A 112 -2.96 13.84 10.98
N SER A 113 -2.25 14.39 9.99
CA SER A 113 -1.96 15.82 9.91
C SER A 113 -3.24 16.67 9.77
N ALA A 114 -4.19 16.24 8.94
CA ALA A 114 -5.45 16.95 8.73
C ALA A 114 -6.40 16.87 9.94
N THR A 115 -6.20 15.89 10.83
CA THR A 115 -7.09 15.61 11.96
C THR A 115 -6.48 15.90 13.33
N VAL A 116 -5.20 16.29 13.42
CA VAL A 116 -4.48 16.49 14.70
C VAL A 116 -5.17 17.43 15.69
N SER A 117 -5.94 18.41 15.22
CA SER A 117 -6.69 19.36 16.05
C SER A 117 -8.17 19.00 16.22
N LYS A 118 -8.63 17.91 15.59
CA LYS A 118 -10.02 17.45 15.61
C LYS A 118 -10.20 16.43 16.74
N ASN A 119 -11.34 16.49 17.43
CA ASN A 119 -11.74 15.45 18.38
C ASN A 119 -12.61 14.41 17.67
N LEU A 120 -11.98 13.53 16.89
CA LEU A 120 -12.68 12.50 16.15
C LEU A 120 -13.36 11.50 17.11
N GLN A 121 -14.62 11.18 16.85
CA GLN A 121 -15.39 10.25 17.67
C GLN A 121 -15.44 8.86 17.02
N PRO A 122 -15.47 7.78 17.80
CA PRO A 122 -15.76 6.45 17.27
C PRO A 122 -17.13 6.42 16.57
N VAL A 123 -17.21 5.67 15.49
CA VAL A 123 -18.44 5.44 14.71
C VAL A 123 -18.62 3.93 14.55
N ASP A 124 -19.83 3.45 14.82
CA ASP A 124 -20.17 2.01 14.80
C ASP A 124 -19.29 1.13 15.69
N GLY A 125 -18.78 1.69 16.80
CA GLY A 125 -17.92 0.98 17.75
C GLY A 125 -16.45 0.87 17.32
N LEU A 126 -16.07 1.51 16.21
CA LEU A 126 -14.70 1.53 15.69
C LEU A 126 -14.05 2.89 15.93
N THR A 127 -12.78 2.89 16.33
CA THR A 127 -12.01 4.15 16.44
C THR A 127 -11.74 4.72 15.04
N PRO A 128 -11.44 6.03 14.93
CA PRO A 128 -11.10 6.63 13.64
C PRO A 128 -9.92 5.93 12.94
N GLU A 129 -8.89 5.51 13.67
CA GLU A 129 -7.75 4.78 13.13
C GLU A 129 -8.15 3.38 12.63
N GLN A 130 -9.03 2.68 13.35
CA GLN A 130 -9.57 1.40 12.88
C GLN A 130 -10.40 1.60 11.60
N ARG A 131 -11.19 2.67 11.52
CA ARG A 131 -11.98 3.01 10.33
C ARG A 131 -11.11 3.36 9.13
N PHE A 132 -9.98 4.03 9.34
CA PHE A 132 -8.98 4.27 8.28
C PHE A 132 -8.52 2.95 7.66
N PHE A 133 -8.01 2.02 8.47
CA PHE A 133 -7.49 0.73 7.97
C PHE A 133 -8.58 -0.20 7.43
N ILE A 134 -9.81 -0.10 7.94
CA ILE A 134 -10.96 -0.82 7.38
C ILE A 134 -11.35 -0.23 6.02
N GLY A 135 -11.31 1.10 5.86
CA GLY A 135 -11.51 1.75 4.56
C GLY A 135 -10.49 1.24 3.54
N PHE A 136 -9.19 1.26 3.89
CA PHE A 136 -8.13 0.70 3.06
C PHE A 136 -8.38 -0.77 2.68
N ALA A 137 -8.85 -1.61 3.61
CA ALA A 137 -9.06 -3.03 3.32
C ALA A 137 -10.29 -3.33 2.45
N GLN A 138 -11.28 -2.43 2.37
CA GLN A 138 -12.59 -2.75 1.81
C GLN A 138 -12.63 -2.75 0.27
N TRP A 139 -11.80 -1.96 -0.40
CA TRP A 139 -11.80 -1.91 -1.87
C TRP A 139 -11.32 -3.22 -2.52
N ASP A 140 -10.43 -3.95 -1.83
CA ASP A 140 -9.81 -5.17 -2.35
C ASP A 140 -10.47 -6.45 -1.83
N CYS A 141 -11.74 -6.35 -1.40
CA CYS A 141 -12.54 -7.51 -1.03
C CYS A 141 -12.87 -8.37 -2.25
N ALA A 142 -12.07 -9.41 -2.50
CA ALA A 142 -12.19 -10.29 -3.66
C ALA A 142 -12.16 -11.78 -3.29
N ASN A 143 -12.64 -12.61 -4.22
CA ASN A 143 -12.47 -14.07 -4.16
C ASN A 143 -12.24 -14.59 -5.58
N GLU A 144 -11.18 -15.37 -5.76
CA GLU A 144 -10.69 -15.78 -7.06
C GLU A 144 -10.59 -17.29 -7.17
N ARG A 145 -10.67 -17.81 -8.40
CA ARG A 145 -10.53 -19.25 -8.63
C ARG A 145 -9.06 -19.65 -8.52
N PRO A 146 -8.74 -20.83 -7.98
CA PRO A 146 -7.36 -21.33 -7.91
C PRO A 146 -6.63 -21.31 -9.26
N GLU A 147 -7.34 -21.60 -10.35
CA GLU A 147 -6.79 -21.59 -11.71
C GLU A 147 -6.39 -20.17 -12.14
N ASP A 148 -7.18 -19.16 -11.78
CA ASP A 148 -6.94 -17.75 -12.11
C ASP A 148 -5.81 -17.17 -11.26
N LEU A 149 -5.82 -17.46 -9.96
CA LEU A 149 -4.74 -17.14 -9.03
C LEU A 149 -3.37 -17.66 -9.52
N ARG A 150 -3.34 -18.89 -10.05
CA ARG A 150 -2.11 -19.49 -10.59
C ARG A 150 -1.60 -18.76 -11.84
N VAL A 151 -2.50 -18.27 -12.70
CA VAL A 151 -2.14 -17.48 -13.89
C VAL A 151 -1.67 -16.09 -13.48
N ARG A 152 -2.46 -15.37 -12.66
CA ARG A 152 -2.15 -14.01 -12.20
C ARG A 152 -0.81 -13.94 -11.48
N ALA A 153 -0.47 -14.93 -10.65
CA ALA A 153 0.84 -15.02 -9.98
C ALA A 153 2.05 -14.99 -10.95
N GLN A 154 1.86 -15.28 -12.23
CA GLN A 154 2.91 -15.27 -13.25
C GLN A 154 2.86 -14.06 -14.19
N THR A 155 1.72 -13.37 -14.27
CA THR A 155 1.45 -12.39 -15.33
C THR A 155 1.03 -11.01 -14.84
N ASP A 156 0.43 -10.94 -13.66
CA ASP A 156 -0.08 -9.71 -13.08
C ASP A 156 1.02 -9.03 -12.26
N PRO A 157 1.34 -7.75 -12.50
CA PRO A 157 2.25 -7.01 -11.63
C PRO A 157 1.62 -6.72 -10.26
N HIS A 158 0.31 -6.84 -10.08
CA HIS A 158 -0.30 -6.65 -8.77
C HIS A 158 -0.26 -7.94 -7.95
N SER A 159 0.13 -7.82 -6.69
CA SER A 159 -0.07 -8.88 -5.71
C SER A 159 -1.56 -9.25 -5.59
N PRO A 160 -1.89 -10.50 -5.20
CA PRO A 160 -3.27 -10.88 -4.93
C PRO A 160 -3.91 -10.00 -3.86
N PRO A 161 -5.23 -9.79 -3.91
CA PRO A 161 -5.94 -8.83 -3.06
C PRO A 161 -5.63 -8.91 -1.56
N GLU A 162 -5.61 -10.12 -1.00
CA GLU A 162 -5.26 -10.34 0.42
C GLU A 162 -3.89 -9.76 0.79
N TYR A 163 -2.92 -9.86 -0.12
CA TYR A 163 -1.54 -9.43 0.11
C TYR A 163 -1.31 -7.95 -0.20
N ARG A 164 -2.13 -7.32 -1.03
CA ARG A 164 -2.15 -5.85 -1.15
C ARG A 164 -2.61 -5.19 0.14
N ILE A 165 -3.52 -5.83 0.87
CA ILE A 165 -3.93 -5.35 2.20
C ILE A 165 -2.95 -5.81 3.29
N ASN A 166 -2.84 -7.11 3.53
CA ASN A 166 -2.08 -7.62 4.67
C ASN A 166 -0.56 -7.39 4.52
N GLY A 167 -0.04 -7.46 3.30
CA GLY A 167 1.37 -7.19 3.00
C GLY A 167 1.78 -5.74 3.22
N VAL A 168 0.85 -4.80 3.08
CA VAL A 168 1.04 -3.39 3.45
C VAL A 168 0.94 -3.21 4.96
N LEU A 169 -0.18 -3.63 5.55
CA LEU A 169 -0.51 -3.35 6.96
C LEU A 169 0.48 -3.96 7.95
N VAL A 170 1.11 -5.09 7.61
CA VAL A 170 2.16 -5.68 8.45
C VAL A 170 3.39 -4.77 8.59
N ASN A 171 3.60 -3.84 7.65
CA ASN A 171 4.66 -2.83 7.69
C ASN A 171 4.21 -1.50 8.32
N MET A 172 2.99 -1.40 8.83
CA MET A 172 2.46 -0.19 9.47
C MET A 172 2.23 -0.45 10.97
N PRO A 173 3.18 -0.07 11.85
CA PRO A 173 3.00 -0.16 13.30
C PRO A 173 1.72 0.55 13.81
N GLU A 174 1.23 1.54 13.08
CA GLU A 174 -0.04 2.24 13.27
C GLU A 174 -1.22 1.26 13.27
N PHE A 175 -1.25 0.30 12.32
CA PHE A 175 -2.27 -0.75 12.25
C PHE A 175 -2.25 -1.62 13.50
N ALA A 176 -1.07 -2.12 13.87
CA ALA A 176 -0.91 -2.94 15.07
C ALA A 176 -1.37 -2.20 16.34
N ARG A 177 -1.13 -0.89 16.44
CA ARG A 177 -1.64 -0.07 17.55
C ARG A 177 -3.16 0.07 17.51
N ALA A 178 -3.74 0.41 16.36
CA ALA A 178 -5.19 0.61 16.19
C ALA A 178 -6.00 -0.65 16.57
N PHE A 179 -5.47 -1.84 16.26
CA PHE A 179 -6.12 -3.12 16.56
C PHE A 179 -5.56 -3.82 17.80
N SER A 180 -4.66 -3.18 18.54
CA SER A 180 -4.01 -3.75 19.73
C SER A 180 -3.37 -5.12 19.48
N CYS A 181 -2.78 -5.29 18.30
CA CYS A 181 -2.04 -6.50 17.94
C CYS A 181 -0.80 -6.65 18.83
N ARG A 182 -0.54 -7.87 19.28
CA ARG A 182 0.55 -8.23 20.19
C ARG A 182 1.76 -8.74 19.42
N VAL A 183 2.95 -8.53 19.98
CA VAL A 183 4.20 -9.10 19.47
C VAL A 183 4.06 -10.61 19.27
N GLY A 184 4.49 -11.09 18.11
CA GLY A 184 4.38 -12.50 17.70
C GLY A 184 3.06 -12.88 17.03
N GLN A 185 2.08 -11.96 16.93
CA GLN A 185 0.92 -12.18 16.06
C GLN A 185 1.28 -11.95 14.59
N PRO A 186 0.56 -12.59 13.63
CA PRO A 186 0.92 -12.55 12.21
C PRO A 186 1.07 -11.14 11.62
N MET A 187 0.25 -10.19 12.07
CA MET A 187 0.23 -8.81 11.60
C MET A 187 1.17 -7.87 12.37
N VAL A 188 2.16 -8.42 13.11
CA VAL A 188 3.12 -7.63 13.87
C VAL A 188 4.55 -8.06 13.52
N LYS A 189 5.26 -7.19 12.82
CA LYS A 189 6.68 -7.35 12.55
C LYS A 189 7.55 -6.74 13.67
N PRO A 190 8.71 -7.34 13.96
CA PRO A 190 9.78 -6.65 14.68
C PRO A 190 10.15 -5.35 13.97
N PRO A 191 10.42 -4.24 14.68
CA PRO A 191 10.73 -2.94 14.07
C PRO A 191 11.85 -3.00 13.03
N GLU A 192 12.87 -3.83 13.24
CA GLU A 192 14.01 -4.04 12.34
C GLU A 192 13.65 -4.76 11.03
N ASN A 193 12.48 -5.42 10.97
CA ASN A 193 11.99 -6.16 9.81
C ASN A 193 10.84 -5.45 9.08
N VAL A 194 10.42 -4.27 9.56
CA VAL A 194 9.44 -3.42 8.89
C VAL A 194 10.10 -2.84 7.63
N CYS A 195 9.53 -3.13 6.47
CA CYS A 195 10.00 -2.53 5.23
C CYS A 195 9.52 -1.09 5.16
N LYS A 196 10.44 -0.17 4.85
CA LYS A 196 10.12 1.25 4.63
C LYS A 196 11.00 1.81 3.52
N VAL A 197 10.35 2.25 2.44
CA VAL A 197 11.02 2.88 1.29
C VAL A 197 10.96 4.40 1.43
N TRP A 198 9.75 4.96 1.35
CA TRP A 198 9.41 6.39 1.44
C TRP A 198 9.15 6.86 2.86
#